data_AF-A0ABD0QDB2-F1
#
_entry.id   AF-A0ABD0QDB2-F1
#
_cell.length_a   1.000
_cell.length_b   1.000
_cell.length_c   1.000
_cell.angle_alpha   90.00
_cell.angle_beta   90.00
_cell.angle_gamma   90.00
#
_symmetry.space_group_name_H-M   'P 1'
#
loop_
_entity.id
_entity.type
_entity.pdbx_description
1 polymer ?
#
loop_
_entity_poly.entity_id
_entity_poly.type
_entity_poly.pdbx_seq_one_letter_code
_entity_poly.pdbx_strand_id
1 'polypeptide(L)' 'LGQVKAGDEILAVNGHRVADMSYTEWKNSMEDALQQGSLLMDIRRHGKNSKSTPSH' A
#
# COMPACT_ATOMS: atom_id res chain seq x y z
N LEU A 1 -10.81 -5.05 10.66
CA LEU A 1 -9.65 -4.82 9.76
C LEU A 1 -10.17 -4.64 8.35
N GLY A 2 -9.74 -3.60 7.64
CA GLY A 2 -10.14 -3.36 6.25
C GLY A 2 -9.27 -4.17 5.29
N GLN A 3 -9.85 -4.61 4.17
CA GLN A 3 -9.09 -5.20 3.07
C GLN A 3 -8.46 -4.08 2.23
N VAL A 4 -7.25 -4.33 1.72
CA VAL A 4 -6.66 -3.51 0.66
C VAL A 4 -7.52 -3.60 -0.60
N LYS A 5 -7.68 -2.49 -1.29
CA LYS A 5 -8.46 -2.39 -2.54
C LYS A 5 -7.57 -1.89 -3.66
N ALA A 6 -7.96 -2.21 -4.88
CA ALA A 6 -7.34 -1.60 -6.06
C ALA A 6 -7.44 -0.07 -5.97
N GLY A 7 -6.32 0.62 -6.18
CA GLY A 7 -6.20 2.07 -6.05
C GLY A 7 -5.74 2.56 -4.67
N ASP A 8 -5.58 1.69 -3.68
CA ASP A 8 -4.89 2.06 -2.44
C ASP A 8 -3.39 2.19 -2.68
N GLU A 9 -2.77 3.23 -2.12
CA GLU A 9 -1.32 3.40 -2.10
C GLU A 9 -0.75 2.76 -0.84
N ILE A 10 0.30 1.95 -0.99
CA ILE A 10 1.03 1.35 0.14
C ILE A 10 2.14 2.31 0.57
N LEU A 11 2.08 2.78 1.82
CA LEU A 11 3.05 3.73 2.39
C LEU A 11 4.18 3.03 3.13
N ALA A 12 3.85 1.94 3.84
CA ALA A 12 4.82 1.14 4.58
C ALA A 12 4.45 -0.35 4.58
N VAL A 13 5.47 -1.21 4.68
CA VAL A 13 5.35 -2.65 4.87
C VAL A 13 6.18 -3.07 6.07
N ASN A 14 5.57 -3.76 7.03
CA ASN A 14 6.21 -4.23 8.26
C ASN A 14 6.96 -3.11 9.01
N GLY A 15 6.44 -1.89 8.98
CA GLY A 15 7.04 -0.71 9.62
C GLY A 15 8.09 0.02 8.77
N HIS A 16 8.46 -0.50 7.60
CA HIS A 16 9.41 0.13 6.68
C HIS A 16 8.69 0.94 5.61
N ARG A 17 9.07 2.21 5.41
CA ARG A 17 8.51 3.07 4.38
C ARG A 17 8.90 2.57 2.99
N VAL A 18 7.90 2.36 2.14
CA VAL A 18 8.12 1.86 0.76
C VAL A 18 8.97 2.81 -0.06
N ALA A 19 8.83 4.12 0.16
CA ALA A 19 9.60 5.15 -0.54
C ALA A 19 11.11 5.07 -0.30
N ASP A 20 11.52 4.43 0.81
CA ASP A 20 12.92 4.30 1.20
C ASP A 20 13.49 2.92 0.81
N MET A 21 12.68 2.02 0.23
CA MET A 21 13.08 0.65 -0.08
C MET A 21 13.52 0.51 -1.54
N SER A 22 14.63 -0.19 -1.75
CA SER A 22 14.94 -0.79 -3.04
C SER A 22 13.94 -1.91 -3.38
N TYR A 23 13.90 -2.30 -4.66
CA TYR A 23 13.08 -3.43 -5.10
C TYR A 23 13.43 -4.74 -4.37
N THR A 24 14.72 -4.97 -4.11
CA THR A 24 15.18 -6.18 -3.39
C THR A 24 14.69 -6.20 -1.95
N GLU A 25 14.78 -5.07 -1.24
CA GLU A 25 14.28 -4.96 0.14
C GLU A 25 12.76 -5.13 0.19
N TRP A 26 12.04 -4.54 -0.76
CA TRP A 26 10.60 -4.76 -0.91
C TRP A 26 10.26 -6.24 -1.10
N LYS A 27 10.95 -6.92 -2.03
CA LYS A 27 10.74 -8.33 -2.33
C LYS A 27 11.00 -9.21 -1.10
N ASN A 28 12.13 -9.01 -0.43
CA ASN A 28 12.49 -9.80 0.76
C ASN A 28 11.47 -9.60 1.89
N SER A 29 11.01 -8.36 2.12
CA SER A 29 9.99 -8.06 3.14
C SER A 29 8.66 -8.80 2.88
N MET A 30 8.28 -8.96 1.60
CA MET A 30 7.11 -9.76 1.21
C MET A 30 7.32 -11.26 1.42
N GLU A 31 8.51 -11.78 1.14
CA GLU A 31 8.86 -13.19 1.40
C GLU A 31 8.87 -13.50 2.90
N ASP A 32 9.43 -12.61 3.72
CA ASP A 32 9.45 -12.73 5.18
C ASP A 32 8.02 -12.71 5.76
N ALA A 33 7.17 -11.82 5.28
CA ALA A 33 5.76 -11.75 5.69
C ALA A 33 4.99 -13.04 5.34
N LEU A 34 5.27 -13.63 4.17
CA LEU A 34 4.69 -14.91 3.77
C LEU A 34 5.12 -16.04 4.71
N GLN A 35 6.40 -16.09 5.09
CA GLN A 35 6.93 -17.09 6.03
C GLN A 35 6.34 -16.92 7.44
N GLN A 36 6.17 -15.67 7.89
CA GLN A 36 5.59 -15.35 9.19
C GLN A 36 4.05 -15.51 9.22
N GLY A 37 3.40 -15.59 8.06
CA GLY A 37 1.95 -15.69 7.93
C GLY A 37 1.20 -14.39 8.24
N SER A 38 1.90 -13.26 8.28
CA SER A 38 1.30 -11.95 8.55
C SER A 38 2.04 -10.83 7.82
N LEU A 39 1.28 -9.83 7.38
CA LEU A 39 1.78 -8.67 6.65
C LEU A 39 1.12 -7.43 7.24
N LEU A 40 1.92 -6.52 7.79
CA LEU A 40 1.45 -5.23 8.26
C LEU A 40 1.66 -4.19 7.15
N MET A 41 0.62 -3.42 6.83
CA MET A 41 0.69 -2.36 5.84
C MET A 41 0.01 -1.09 6.32
N ASP A 42 0.67 0.04 6.07
CA ASP A 42 0.04 1.35 6.14
C ASP A 42 -0.42 1.74 4.74
N ILE A 43 -1.72 2.01 4.59
CA ILE A 43 -2.31 2.36 3.28
C ILE A 43 -2.87 3.77 3.29
N ARG A 44 -2.75 4.46 2.15
CA ARG A 44 -3.49 5.68 1.86
C ARG A 44 -4.56 5.37 0.83
N ARG A 45 -5.82 5.52 1.24
CA ARG A 45 -6.97 5.48 0.34
C ARG A 45 -7.38 6.90 0.01
N HIS A 46 -7.25 7.27 -1.26
CA HIS A 46 -7.82 8.52 -1.75
C HIS A 46 -9.34 8.40 -1.79
N GLY A 47 -10.04 9.42 -1.30
CA GLY A 47 -11.49 9.53 -1.49
C GLY A 47 -11.81 9.59 -2.99
N LYS A 48 -13.04 9.24 -3.37
CA LYS A 48 -13.52 9.57 -4.72
C LYS A 48 -13.53 11.09 -4.85
N ASN A 49 -12.48 11.66 -5.41
CA ASN A 49 -12.57 13.00 -5.99
C ASN A 49 -13.57 12.85 -7.15
N SER A 50 -14.84 13.19 -6.90
CA SER A 50 -15.75 13.54 -7.97
C SER A 50 -15.05 14.67 -8.71
N LYS A 51 -14.36 14.35 -9.80
CA LYS A 51 -14.03 15.35 -10.80
C LYS A 51 -15.39 15.86 -11.24
N SER A 52 -15.82 16.98 -10.67
CA SER A 52 -16.98 17.72 -11.16
C SER A 52 -16.64 18.04 -12.61
N THR A 53 -17.13 17.21 -13.52
CA THR A 53 -17.10 17.52 -14.95
C THR A 53 -17.88 18.82 -15.11
N PRO A 54 -17.25 19.92 -15.58
CA PRO A 54 -18.01 21.12 -15.90
C PRO A 54 -18.93 20.75 -17.05
N SER A 55 -20.23 20.74 -16.80
CA SER A 55 -21.24 20.71 -17.86
C SER A 55 -21.15 22.05 -18.60
N HIS A 56 -20.75 22.02 -19.86
CA HIS A 56 -21.00 23.11 -20.80
C HIS A 56 -21.50 22.58 -22.13
#